data_AF-A0A3D4HTQ9-F1
#
_entry.id   AF-A0A3D4HTQ9-F1
#
_cell.length_a   1.000
_cell.length_b   1.000
_cell.length_c   1.000
_cell.angle_alpha   90.00
_cell.angle_beta   90.00
_cell.angle_gamma   90.00
#
_symmetry.space_group_name_H-M   'P 1'
#
loop_
_entity.id
_entity.type
_entity.pdbx_description
1 polymer ?
#
loop_
_entity_poly.entity_id
_entity_poly.type
_entity_poly.pdbx_seq_one_letter_code
_entity_poly.pdbx_strand_id
1 'polypeptide(L)'
;AVLIYPIVTLIIVCIGLLFGWLELAKLKIEISFSLLGTAFLLNLGMKLFEELPWRGYLTPKLIELKQKDWQLYIIVGLVWSSWHFAYYMVYLPDSNFENMSRIGTLLFASVIMIVWSVMYVE
;
A
#
# COMPACT_ATOMS: atom_id res chain seq x y z
N ALA A 1 -16.37 -1.06 -1.32
CA ALA A 1 -14.89 -1.17 -1.37
C ALA A 1 -14.32 -2.49 -0.83
N VAL A 2 -14.91 -3.16 0.17
CA VAL A 2 -14.31 -4.33 0.86
C VAL A 2 -13.83 -5.46 -0.07
N LEU A 3 -14.56 -5.75 -1.15
CA LEU A 3 -14.20 -6.82 -2.09
C LEU A 3 -13.13 -6.43 -3.12
N ILE A 4 -12.77 -5.15 -3.24
CA ILE A 4 -11.84 -4.69 -4.28
C ILE A 4 -10.45 -5.28 -4.05
N TYR A 5 -9.93 -5.22 -2.82
CA TYR A 5 -8.63 -5.80 -2.47
C TYR A 5 -8.54 -7.32 -2.75
N PRO A 6 -9.47 -8.18 -2.28
CA PRO A 6 -9.38 -9.61 -2.57
C PRO A 6 -9.58 -9.93 -4.06
N ILE A 7 -10.45 -9.20 -4.77
CA ILE A 7 -10.66 -9.42 -6.22
C ILE A 7 -9.41 -9.03 -7.02
N VAL A 8 -8.84 -7.84 -6.78
CA VAL A 8 -7.61 -7.39 -7.46
C VAL A 8 -6.45 -8.34 -7.15
N THR A 9 -6.33 -8.78 -5.90
CA THR A 9 -5.32 -9.78 -5.50
C THR A 9 -5.50 -11.08 -6.28
N LEU A 10 -6.74 -11.60 -6.36
CA LEU A 10 -7.05 -12.82 -7.11
C LEU A 10 -6.66 -12.68 -8.59
N ILE A 11 -7.02 -11.55 -9.22
CA ILE A 11 -6.67 -11.28 -10.62
C ILE A 11 -5.16 -11.28 -10.82
N ILE A 12 -4.40 -10.57 -9.99
CA ILE A 12 -2.94 -10.48 -10.08
C ILE A 12 -2.29 -11.86 -9.89
N VAL A 13 -2.75 -12.63 -8.90
CA VAL A 13 -2.26 -13.99 -8.65
C VAL A 13 -2.56 -14.91 -9.83
N CYS A 14 -3.79 -14.88 -10.37
CA CYS A 14 -4.16 -15.67 -11.55
C CYS A 14 -3.28 -15.33 -12.75
N ILE A 15 -3.04 -14.05 -13.03
CA ILE A 15 -2.14 -13.61 -14.10
C ILE A 15 -0.72 -14.15 -13.85
N GLY A 16 -0.18 -13.98 -12.65
CA GLY A 16 1.17 -14.45 -12.32
C GLY A 16 1.32 -15.97 -12.46
N LEU A 17 0.29 -16.75 -12.14
CA LEU A 17 0.27 -18.20 -12.36
C LEU A 17 0.19 -18.57 -13.85
N LEU A 18 -0.63 -17.86 -14.64
CA LEU A 18 -0.77 -18.11 -16.08
C LEU A 18 0.53 -17.84 -16.84
N PHE A 19 1.30 -16.83 -16.45
CA PHE A 19 2.59 -16.50 -17.07
C PHE A 19 3.79 -17.21 -16.43
N GLY A 20 3.58 -18.05 -15.41
CA GLY A 20 4.64 -18.77 -14.71
C GLY A 20 5.57 -17.87 -13.90
N TRP A 21 5.10 -16.68 -13.49
CA TRP A 21 5.85 -15.74 -12.65
C TRP A 21 5.72 -16.04 -11.15
N LEU A 22 4.68 -16.79 -10.77
CA LEU A 22 4.38 -17.16 -9.40
C LEU A 22 4.29 -18.68 -9.28
N GLU A 23 4.76 -19.21 -8.16
CA GLU A 23 4.49 -20.57 -7.72
C GLU A 23 3.72 -20.51 -6.39
N LEU A 24 2.69 -21.33 -6.25
CA LEU A 24 1.97 -21.43 -4.98
C LEU A 24 2.81 -22.22 -3.99
N ALA A 25 3.40 -21.51 -3.02
CA ALA A 25 4.03 -22.14 -1.88
C ALA A 25 3.00 -22.98 -1.11
N LYS A 26 3.45 -24.13 -0.55
CA LYS A 26 2.61 -24.94 0.33
C LYS A 26 2.16 -24.09 1.51
N LEU A 27 0.85 -23.87 1.61
CA LEU A 27 0.25 -23.05 2.65
C LEU A 27 0.46 -23.75 3.99
N LYS A 28 1.39 -23.25 4.80
CA LYS A 28 1.58 -23.72 6.18
C LYS A 28 0.45 -23.12 7.02
N ILE A 29 -0.60 -23.90 7.24
CA ILE A 29 -1.78 -23.52 8.06
C ILE A 29 -1.43 -23.53 9.56
N GLU A 30 -0.17 -23.74 9.95
CA GLU A 30 0.32 -23.63 11.32
C GLU A 30 0.42 -22.17 11.80
N ILE A 31 -0.47 -21.29 11.35
CA ILE A 31 -0.52 -19.91 11.83
C ILE A 31 -1.25 -19.92 13.18
N SER A 32 -0.54 -19.54 14.23
CA SER A 32 -1.14 -19.38 15.56
C SER A 32 -2.23 -18.31 15.52
N PHE A 33 -3.43 -18.63 16.00
CA PHE A 33 -4.54 -17.68 16.17
C PHE A 33 -4.11 -16.45 17.00
N SER A 34 -3.20 -16.63 17.96
CA SER A 34 -2.63 -15.55 18.74
C SER A 34 -1.82 -14.57 17.88
N LEU A 35 -0.98 -15.09 16.97
CA LEU A 35 -0.20 -14.26 16.04
C LEU A 35 -1.10 -13.50 15.07
N LEU A 36 -2.17 -14.14 14.58
CA LEU A 36 -3.15 -13.49 13.73
C LEU A 36 -3.85 -12.35 14.46
N GLY A 37 -4.29 -12.59 15.70
CA GLY A 37 -4.96 -11.59 16.53
C GLY A 37 -4.07 -10.39 16.85
N THR A 38 -2.81 -10.63 17.23
CA THR A 38 -1.87 -9.53 17.52
C THR A 38 -1.54 -8.71 16.26
N ALA A 39 -1.29 -9.37 15.13
CA ALA A 39 -1.05 -8.70 13.86
C ALA A 39 -2.25 -7.85 13.42
N PHE A 40 -3.47 -8.38 13.58
CA PHE A 40 -4.70 -7.65 13.28
C PHE A 40 -4.85 -6.38 14.13
N LEU A 41 -4.69 -6.50 15.45
CA LEU A 41 -4.86 -5.37 16.37
C LEU A 41 -3.81 -4.27 16.15
N LEU A 42 -2.55 -4.66 15.92
CA LEU A 42 -1.48 -3.70 15.62
C LEU A 42 -1.75 -2.95 14.31
N ASN A 43 -2.15 -3.67 13.25
CA ASN A 43 -2.48 -3.03 11.98
C ASN A 43 -3.70 -2.12 12.10
N LEU A 44 -4.74 -2.55 12.82
CA LEU A 44 -5.92 -1.72 13.05
C LEU A 44 -5.56 -0.41 13.77
N GLY A 45 -4.78 -0.50 14.85
CA GLY A 45 -4.35 0.67 15.60
C GLY A 45 -3.53 1.63 14.75
N MET A 46 -2.50 1.13 14.06
CA MET A 46 -1.64 1.96 13.20
C MET A 46 -2.43 2.62 12.07
N LYS A 47 -3.34 1.88 11.42
CA LYS A 47 -4.15 2.41 10.32
C LYS A 47 -5.11 3.51 10.76
N LEU A 48 -5.68 3.42 11.97
CA LEU A 48 -6.50 4.51 12.51
C LEU A 48 -5.71 5.82 12.63
N PHE A 49 -4.48 5.77 13.13
CA PHE A 49 -3.63 6.97 13.21
C PHE A 49 -3.17 7.47 11.84
N GLU A 50 -2.86 6.54 10.94
CA GLU A 50 -2.42 6.86 9.59
C GLU A 50 -3.52 7.59 8.80
N GLU A 51 -4.79 7.18 8.92
CA GLU A 51 -5.89 7.80 8.17
C GLU A 51 -6.24 9.22 8.64
N LEU A 52 -5.86 9.62 9.86
CA LEU A 52 -6.18 10.96 10.41
C LEU A 52 -5.58 12.10 9.58
N PRO A 53 -4.27 12.14 9.26
CA PRO A 53 -3.72 13.16 8.36
C PRO A 53 -4.31 13.11 6.94
N TRP A 54 -4.55 11.92 6.39
CA TRP A 54 -4.95 11.75 4.99
C TRP A 54 -6.41 12.15 4.75
N ARG A 55 -7.34 11.58 5.52
CA ARG A 55 -8.78 11.82 5.39
C ARG A 55 -9.28 12.95 6.28
N GLY A 56 -8.61 13.20 7.41
CA GLY A 56 -8.99 14.26 8.33
C GLY A 56 -8.49 15.65 7.93
N TYR A 57 -7.45 15.74 7.10
CA TYR A 57 -6.89 17.05 6.70
C TYR A 57 -6.55 17.16 5.22
N LEU A 58 -5.63 16.33 4.70
CA LEU A 58 -5.04 16.53 3.38
C LEU A 58 -6.09 16.50 2.26
N THR A 59 -6.88 15.43 2.22
CA THR A 59 -7.89 15.23 1.16
C THR A 59 -8.98 16.30 1.19
N PRO A 60 -9.64 16.58 2.34
CA PRO A 60 -10.62 17.67 2.43
C PRO A 60 -10.04 19.03 2.03
N LYS A 61 -8.79 19.32 2.41
CA LYS A 61 -8.16 20.60 2.08
C LYS A 61 -7.91 20.76 0.58
N LEU A 62 -7.48 19.69 -0.09
CA LEU A 62 -7.29 19.71 -1.56
C LEU A 62 -8.62 19.89 -2.30
N ILE A 63 -9.71 19.31 -1.79
CA ILE A 63 -11.07 19.50 -2.31
C ILE A 63 -11.52 20.96 -2.11
N GLU A 64 -11.30 21.54 -0.92
CA GLU A 64 -11.61 22.96 -0.63
C GLU A 64 -10.87 23.91 -1.58
N LEU A 65 -9.63 23.57 -1.94
CA LEU A 65 -8.82 24.32 -2.91
C LEU A 65 -9.27 24.14 -4.37
N LYS A 66 -10.38 23.44 -4.62
CA LYS A 66 -10.95 23.17 -5.96
C LYS A 66 -9.95 22.55 -6.94
N GLN A 67 -9.07 21.69 -6.44
CA GLN A 67 -8.18 20.90 -7.30
C GLN A 67 -9.00 19.93 -8.15
N LYS A 68 -8.52 19.60 -9.35
CA LYS A 68 -9.11 18.54 -10.17
C LYS A 68 -8.82 17.19 -9.54
N ASP A 69 -9.72 16.23 -9.73
CA ASP A 69 -9.61 14.88 -9.13
C ASP A 69 -8.27 14.21 -9.42
N TRP A 70 -7.79 14.27 -10.67
CA TRP A 70 -6.49 13.70 -11.03
C TRP A 70 -5.30 14.38 -10.31
N GLN A 71 -5.39 15.69 -10.03
CA GLN A 71 -4.35 16.41 -9.30
C GLN A 71 -4.35 15.97 -7.84
N LEU A 72 -5.54 15.79 -7.27
CA LEU A 72 -5.72 15.30 -5.92
C LEU A 72 -5.05 13.92 -5.76
N TYR A 73 -5.34 12.97 -6.66
CA TYR A 73 -4.74 11.62 -6.61
C TYR A 73 -3.20 11.64 -6.68
N ILE A 74 -2.64 12.45 -7.57
CA ILE A 74 -1.17 12.60 -7.69
C ILE A 74 -0.59 13.19 -6.40
N ILE A 75 -1.18 14.26 -5.87
CA ILE A 75 -0.67 14.93 -4.67
C ILE A 75 -0.74 13.98 -3.47
N VAL A 76 -1.89 13.36 -3.22
CA VAL A 76 -2.07 12.42 -2.09
C VAL A 76 -1.11 11.23 -2.22
N GLY A 77 -1.02 10.62 -3.40
CA GLY A 77 -0.11 9.49 -3.64
C GLY A 77 1.37 9.84 -3.44
N LEU A 78 1.81 11.02 -3.90
CA LEU A 78 3.20 11.46 -3.73
C LEU A 78 3.54 11.82 -2.29
N VAL A 79 2.62 12.48 -1.56
CA VAL A 79 2.84 12.78 -0.15
C VAL A 79 2.88 11.49 0.67
N TRP A 80 2.01 10.52 0.37
CA TRP A 80 2.00 9.21 1.01
C TRP A 80 3.28 8.41 0.72
N SER A 81 3.77 8.45 -0.52
CA SER A 81 5.06 7.84 -0.87
C SER A 81 6.24 8.50 -0.16
N SER A 82 6.23 9.83 -0.08
CA SER A 82 7.26 10.60 0.64
C SER A 82 7.28 10.25 2.13
N TRP A 83 6.13 9.97 2.73
CA TRP A 83 6.05 9.50 4.12
C TRP A 83 6.76 8.15 4.31
N HIS A 84 6.77 7.27 3.31
CA HIS A 84 7.48 6.00 3.33
C HIS A 84 8.98 6.10 2.96
N PHE A 85 9.48 7.29 2.65
CA PHE A 85 10.88 7.48 2.24
C PHE A 85 11.87 6.91 3.26
N ALA A 86 11.74 7.31 4.53
CA ALA A 86 12.64 6.84 5.59
C ALA A 86 12.51 5.33 5.81
N TYR A 87 11.31 4.77 5.64
CA TYR A 87 11.08 3.34 5.75
C TYR A 87 11.89 2.55 4.72
N TYR A 88 11.83 2.94 3.44
CA TYR A 88 12.60 2.29 2.38
C TYR A 88 14.10 2.56 2.43
N MET A 89 14.51 3.77 2.84
CA MET A 89 15.91 4.18 2.79
C MET A 89 16.71 3.79 4.04
N VAL A 90 16.08 3.73 5.21
CA VAL A 90 16.78 3.59 6.50
C VAL A 90 16.37 2.35 7.26
N TYR A 91 15.08 2.05 7.38
CA TYR A 91 14.59 1.02 8.29
C TYR A 91 14.55 -0.39 7.68
N LEU A 92 14.30 -0.50 6.38
CA LEU A 92 14.26 -1.80 5.71
C LEU A 92 15.67 -2.41 5.56
N PRO A 93 15.88 -3.70 5.93
CA PRO A 93 17.13 -4.40 5.71
C PRO A 93 17.47 -4.58 4.22
N ASP A 94 18.76 -4.72 3.90
CA ASP A 94 19.21 -4.92 2.51
C ASP A 94 18.69 -6.22 1.88
N SER A 95 18.37 -7.24 2.70
CA SER A 95 17.76 -8.50 2.23
C SER A 95 16.42 -8.31 1.52
N ASN A 96 15.76 -7.16 1.70
CA ASN A 96 14.49 -6.87 1.06
C ASN A 96 14.64 -6.27 -0.35
N PHE A 97 15.87 -5.99 -0.79
CA PHE A 97 16.19 -5.28 -2.03
C PHE A 97 17.00 -6.13 -3.02
N GLU A 98 16.78 -7.45 -3.05
CA GLU A 98 17.53 -8.38 -3.91
C GLU A 98 17.39 -8.10 -5.41
N ASN A 99 16.17 -7.73 -5.85
CA ASN A 99 15.84 -7.58 -7.27
C ASN A 99 15.73 -6.11 -7.73
N MET A 100 15.74 -5.16 -6.81
CA MET A 100 15.53 -3.74 -7.10
C MET A 100 16.22 -2.87 -6.05
N SER A 101 16.88 -1.81 -6.49
CA SER A 101 17.53 -0.86 -5.58
C SER A 101 16.51 -0.14 -4.68
N ARG A 102 16.94 0.36 -3.52
CA ARG A 102 16.10 1.12 -2.58
C ARG A 102 15.34 2.28 -3.26
N ILE A 103 16.05 3.02 -4.13
CA ILE A 103 15.47 4.13 -4.90
C ILE A 103 14.48 3.60 -5.94
N GLY A 104 14.81 2.51 -6.63
CA GLY A 104 13.88 1.86 -7.56
C GLY A 104 12.58 1.44 -6.88
N THR A 105 12.67 0.85 -5.69
CA THR A 105 11.51 0.44 -4.89
C THR A 105 10.66 1.64 -4.48
N LEU A 106 11.28 2.74 -4.05
CA LEU A 106 10.56 3.97 -3.71
C LEU A 106 9.81 4.56 -4.92
N LEU A 107 10.45 4.61 -6.09
CA LEU A 107 9.83 5.13 -7.31
C LEU A 107 8.67 4.24 -7.75
N PHE A 108 8.86 2.93 -7.71
CA PHE A 108 7.79 1.97 -8.01
C PHE A 108 6.63 2.09 -7.01
N ALA A 109 6.93 2.18 -5.72
CA ALA A 109 5.93 2.39 -4.67
C ALA A 109 5.14 3.69 -4.88
N SER A 110 5.82 4.77 -5.32
CA SER A 110 5.16 6.05 -5.65
C SER A 110 4.09 5.89 -6.73
N VAL A 111 4.40 5.15 -7.81
CA VAL A 111 3.44 4.89 -8.88
C VAL A 111 2.25 4.08 -8.35
N ILE A 112 2.51 3.03 -7.58
CA ILE A 112 1.47 2.20 -6.97
C ILE A 112 0.57 3.05 -6.04
N MET A 113 1.15 3.90 -5.20
CA MET A 113 0.41 4.75 -4.26
C MET A 113 -0.47 5.78 -4.97
N ILE A 114 0.00 6.35 -6.09
CA ILE A 114 -0.82 7.25 -6.91
C ILE A 114 -2.01 6.49 -7.51
N VAL A 115 -1.78 5.31 -8.10
CA VAL A 115 -2.85 4.49 -8.70
C VAL A 115 -3.89 4.10 -7.64
N TRP A 116 -3.45 3.68 -6.46
CA TRP A 116 -4.35 3.28 -5.38
C TRP A 116 -5.03 4.45 -4.67
N SER A 117 -4.48 5.67 -4.73
CA SER A 117 -5.07 6.85 -4.06
C SER A 117 -6.52 7.12 -4.46
N VAL A 118 -6.92 6.75 -5.68
CA VAL A 118 -8.31 6.84 -6.16
C VAL A 118 -9.25 6.14 -5.19
N MET A 119 -8.88 4.94 -4.72
CA MET A 119 -9.69 4.13 -3.80
C MET A 119 -9.78 4.70 -2.38
N TYR A 120 -8.89 5.63 -2.03
CA TYR A 120 -8.85 6.24 -0.71
C TYR A 120 -9.49 7.62 -0.68
N VAL A 121 -9.66 8.26 -1.84
CA VAL A 121 -10.24 9.59 -1.97
C VAL A 121 -11.73 9.52 -2.29
N GLU A 122 -12.14 8.56 -3.13
CA GLU A 122 -13.55 8.29 -3.50
C GLU A 122 -14.25 7.35 -2.49
#